data_AF-A0A961J5F3-F1
#
_entry.id   AF-A0A961J5F3-F1
#
_cell.length_a   1.000
_cell.length_b   1.000
_cell.length_c   1.000
_cell.angle_alpha   90.00
_cell.angle_beta   90.00
_cell.angle_gamma   90.00
#
_symmetry.space_group_name_H-M   'P 1'
#
loop_
_entity.id
_entity.type
_entity.pdbx_description
1 polymer ?
#
loop_
_entity_poly.entity_id
_entity_poly.type
_entity_poly.pdbx_seq_one_letter_code
_entity_poly.pdbx_strand_id
1 'polypeptide(L)' 'AVFEMLGVHDVVAKSLGSQNPYNMIRATLDALTLQASPRSVAQRRGKKVADILPKRDDAGADAQVAEEA' A
#
# COMPACT_ATOMS: atom_id res chain seq x y z
N ALA A 1 -11.50 -13.25 0.53
CA ALA A 1 -10.54 -14.09 1.30
C ALA A 1 -9.35 -13.27 1.83
N VAL A 2 -8.17 -13.22 1.19
CA VAL A 2 -6.98 -12.57 1.78
C VAL A 2 -7.17 -11.05 1.98
N PHE A 3 -7.49 -10.31 0.91
CA PHE A 3 -7.67 -8.85 0.98
C PHE A 3 -8.85 -8.44 1.87
N GLU A 4 -9.95 -9.17 1.80
CA GLU A 4 -11.15 -8.96 2.61
C GLU A 4 -10.89 -9.16 4.11
N MET A 5 -10.15 -10.20 4.50
CA MET A 5 -9.76 -10.44 5.90
C MET A 5 -8.79 -9.36 6.42
N LEU A 6 -7.98 -8.77 5.54
CA LEU A 6 -7.10 -7.66 5.86
C LEU A 6 -7.82 -6.30 5.84
N GLY A 7 -9.11 -6.24 5.48
CA GLY A 7 -9.88 -4.99 5.39
C GLY A 7 -9.55 -4.13 4.17
N VAL A 8 -8.94 -4.70 3.12
CA VAL A 8 -8.64 -3.99 1.88
C VAL A 8 -9.86 -4.06 0.96
N HIS A 9 -10.55 -2.93 0.82
CA HIS A 9 -11.80 -2.82 0.06
C HIS A 9 -11.61 -2.34 -1.38
N ASP A 10 -10.61 -1.49 -1.62
CA ASP A 10 -10.29 -0.97 -2.94
C ASP A 10 -8.96 -1.54 -3.42
N VAL A 11 -9.04 -2.54 -4.29
CA VAL A 11 -7.87 -3.20 -4.88
C VAL A 11 -8.22 -3.82 -6.22
N VAL A 12 -7.34 -3.66 -7.20
CA VAL A 12 -7.37 -4.39 -8.46
C VAL A 12 -6.16 -5.33 -8.49
N ALA A 13 -6.41 -6.62 -8.61
CA ALA A 13 -5.36 -7.63 -8.68
C ALA A 13 -5.69 -8.70 -9.73
N LYS A 14 -4.64 -9.30 -10.30
CA LYS A 14 -4.75 -10.44 -11.20
C LYS A 14 -3.66 -11.46 -10.83
N SER A 15 -4.06 -12.73 -10.67
CA SER A 15 -3.10 -13.82 -10.52
C SER A 15 -2.48 -14.13 -11.88
N LEU A 16 -1.16 -14.03 -11.98
CA LEU A 16 -0.40 -14.36 -13.18
C LEU A 16 0.45 -15.61 -12.90
N GLY A 17 0.40 -16.59 -13.79
CA GLY A 17 1.13 -17.85 -13.65
C GLY A 17 0.27 -18.98 -13.06
N SER A 18 0.72 -19.57 -11.94
CA SER A 18 0.09 -20.76 -11.35
C SER A 18 -1.24 -20.44 -10.67
N GLN A 19 -2.26 -21.25 -10.95
CA GLN A 19 -3.58 -21.16 -10.32
C GLN A 19 -3.71 -22.04 -9.07
N ASN A 20 -2.63 -22.70 -8.61
CA ASN A 20 -2.64 -23.49 -7.39
C ASN A 20 -2.87 -22.57 -6.17
N PRO A 21 -3.94 -22.77 -5.35
CA PRO A 21 -4.29 -21.89 -4.23
C PRO A 21 -3.14 -21.64 -3.25
N TYR A 22 -2.31 -22.65 -2.96
CA TYR A 22 -1.18 -22.50 -2.03
C TYR A 22 -0.15 -21.48 -2.53
N ASN A 23 0.19 -21.55 -3.82
CA ASN A 23 1.14 -20.64 -4.43
C ASN A 23 0.54 -19.25 -4.58
N MET A 24 -0.75 -19.17 -4.88
CA MET A 24 -1.46 -17.90 -4.99
C MET A 24 -1.46 -17.12 -3.66
N ILE A 25 -1.72 -17.81 -2.54
CA ILE A 25 -1.69 -17.20 -1.20
C ILE A 25 -0.26 -16.76 -0.84
N ARG A 26 0.74 -17.63 -1.05
CA ARG A 26 2.16 -17.27 -0.79
C ARG A 26 2.59 -16.05 -1.59
N ALA A 27 2.34 -16.05 -2.89
CA ALA A 27 2.65 -14.92 -3.76
C ALA A 27 1.95 -13.62 -3.32
N THR A 28 0.70 -13.72 -2.85
CA THR A 28 -0.04 -12.56 -2.33
C THR A 28 0.60 -12.00 -1.05
N LEU A 29 1.00 -12.87 -0.12
CA LEU A 29 1.67 -12.45 1.12
C LEU A 29 3.07 -11.87 0.86
N ASP A 30 3.82 -12.46 -0.06
CA ASP A 30 5.13 -11.95 -0.47
C ASP A 30 5.00 -10.55 -1.08
N ALA A 31 4.00 -10.34 -1.97
CA ALA A 31 3.74 -9.04 -2.59
C ALA A 31 3.36 -7.95 -1.58
N LEU A 32 2.61 -8.30 -0.53
CA LEU A 32 2.26 -7.38 0.55
C LEU A 32 3.48 -7.03 1.41
N THR A 33 4.36 -7.99 1.66
CA THR A 33 5.60 -7.78 2.45
C THR A 33 6.58 -6.85 1.74
N LEU A 34 6.57 -6.83 0.41
CA LEU A 34 7.43 -5.95 -0.40
C LEU A 34 6.93 -4.50 -0.46
N GLN A 35 5.73 -4.20 0.03
CA GLN A 35 5.21 -2.83 0.03
C GLN A 35 6.05 -1.94 0.95
N ALA A 36 6.38 -0.74 0.49
CA ALA A 36 7.13 0.23 1.25
C ALA A 36 6.27 1.45 1.58
N SER A 37 6.28 1.88 2.85
CA SER A 37 5.58 3.09 3.24
C SER A 37 6.28 4.34 2.68
N PRO A 38 5.53 5.39 2.28
CA PRO A 38 6.13 6.64 1.78
C PRO A 38 7.16 7.24 2.75
N ARG A 39 6.90 7.13 4.06
CA ARG A 39 7.84 7.56 5.12
C ARG A 39 9.17 6.79 5.08
N SER A 40 9.12 5.47 4.92
CA SER A 40 10.33 4.65 4.82
C SER A 40 11.16 4.99 3.58
N VAL A 41 10.48 5.27 2.46
CA VAL A 41 11.14 5.67 1.21
C VAL A 41 11.76 7.06 1.33
N ALA A 42 11.07 8.00 2.00
CA ALA A 42 11.58 9.35 2.27
C ALA A 42 12.87 9.34 3.09
N GLN A 43 12.87 8.58 4.18
CA GLN A 43 14.04 8.41 5.04
C GLN A 43 15.22 7.80 4.27
N ARG A 44 14.99 6.73 3.50
CA ARG A 44 16.04 6.09 2.68
C ARG A 44 16.61 7.02 1.60
N ARG A 45 15.78 7.92 1.07
CA ARG A 45 16.17 8.86 0.00
C ARG A 45 16.64 10.23 0.51
N GLY A 46 16.60 10.49 1.82
CA GLY A 46 16.97 11.79 2.41
C GLY A 46 16.08 12.96 1.97
N LYS A 47 14.82 12.70 1.61
CA LYS A 47 13.86 13.72 1.15
C LYS A 47 12.70 13.84 2.14
N LYS A 48 11.93 14.93 2.07
CA LYS A 48 10.67 15.03 2.83
C LYS A 48 9.61 14.16 2.17
N VAL A 49 8.68 13.64 2.98
CA VAL A 49 7.55 12.84 2.48
C VAL A 49 6.72 13.61 1.45
N ALA A 50 6.55 14.92 1.67
CA ALA A 50 5.86 15.84 0.76
C ALA A 50 6.50 15.96 -0.63
N ASP A 51 7.80 15.70 -0.76
CA ASP A 51 8.50 15.77 -2.05
C ASP A 51 8.40 14.45 -2.85
N ILE A 52 7.86 13.39 -2.24
CA ILE A 52 7.75 12.06 -2.82
C ILE A 52 6.32 11.74 -3.23
N LEU A 53 5.35 12.29 -2.51
CA LEU A 53 3.93 12.19 -2.86
C LEU A 53 3.62 13.18 -3.99
N PRO A 54 2.87 12.77 -5.03
CA PRO A 54 2.38 13.72 -6.03
C PRO A 54 1.45 14.73 -5.35
N LYS A 55 1.64 16.02 -5.64
CA LYS A 55 0.69 17.07 -5.23
C LYS A 55 -0.61 16.83 -5.97
N ARG A 56 -1.61 16.29 -5.27
CA ARG A 56 -2.97 16.17 -5.78
C ARG A 56 -3.66 17.51 -5.57
N ASP A 57 -4.18 18.11 -6.64
CA ASP A 57 -5.02 19.32 -6.55
C ASP A 57 -6.42 19.02 -5.95
N ASP A 58 -6.76 17.73 -5.76
CA ASP A 58 -8.01 17.26 -5.15
C ASP A 58 -7.75 16.52 -3.82
N ALA A 59 -7.21 17.22 -2.82
CA ALA A 59 -7.08 16.70 -1.47
C ALA A 59 -8.41 16.82 -0.69
N GLY A 60 -9.30 15.85 -0.88
CA GLY A 60 -10.47 15.64 -0.01
C GLY A 60 -10.14 14.76 1.20
N ALA A 61 -10.03 15.40 2.37
CA ALA A 61 -10.61 15.01 3.66
C ALA A 61 -9.97 14.04 4.70
N ASP A 62 -8.98 13.16 4.45
CA ASP A 62 -8.67 12.13 5.48
C ASP A 62 -7.29 12.18 6.19
N ALA A 63 -6.40 13.11 5.85
CA ALA A 63 -5.03 13.11 6.42
C ALA A 63 -4.80 14.10 7.58
N GLN A 64 -5.76 14.95 7.92
CA GLN A 64 -5.58 16.00 8.96
C GLN A 64 -5.92 15.56 10.39
N VAL A 65 -6.47 14.36 10.62
CA VAL A 65 -6.99 13.98 11.96
C VAL A 65 -5.93 13.39 12.91
N ALA A 66 -4.71 13.07 12.46
CA ALA A 66 -3.74 12.38 13.31
C ALA A 66 -2.68 13.27 14.01
N GLU A 67 -2.66 14.58 13.77
CA GLU A 67 -1.70 15.51 14.42
C GLU A 67 -2.33 16.37 15.54
N GLU A 68 -3.63 16.24 15.79
CA GLU A 68 -4.34 16.85 16.93
C GLU A 68 -5.00 15.76 17.80
N ALA A 69 -4.20 14.93 18.48
CA ALA A 69 -4.62 14.12 19.62
C ALA A 69 -3.44 13.88 20.58
#